data_AF-A0A7G9BIH3-F1
#
_entry.id   AF-A0A7G9BIH3-F1
#
_cell.length_a   1.000
_cell.length_b   1.000
_cell.length_c   1.000
_cell.angle_alpha   90.00
_cell.angle_beta   90.00
_cell.angle_gamma   90.00
#
_symmetry.space_group_name_H-M   'P 1'
#
loop_
_entity.id
_entity.type
_entity.pdbx_description
1 polymer ?
#
loop_
_entity_poly.entity_id
_entity_poly.type
_entity_poly.pdbx_seq_one_letter_code
_entity_poly.pdbx_strand_id
1 'polypeptide(L)'
;MKSTYLLILTLCLVLGACEKDEMLLEREVSPVLILFNNEPAPEGEISVRASFYELDKTNILDQELGIDSIPLTGLPIRVYINTSTPLGEFTTDTQGQILFNADRSTLEGANRLEWTGEHKGVAFRQLQTIE
;
A
#
# COMPACT_ATOMS: atom_id res chain seq x y z
N MET A 1 57.66 23.87 10.62
CA MET A 1 57.23 22.60 9.98
C MET A 1 56.05 21.93 10.69
N LYS A 2 56.02 21.79 12.03
CA LYS A 2 54.89 21.15 12.75
C LYS A 2 53.54 21.91 12.70
N SER A 3 53.57 23.25 12.66
CA SER A 3 52.35 24.09 12.67
C SER A 3 51.58 24.09 11.34
N THR A 4 52.27 23.88 10.21
CA THR A 4 51.65 23.87 8.87
C THR A 4 50.81 22.62 8.62
N TYR A 5 51.23 21.46 9.14
CA TYR A 5 50.45 20.21 9.04
C TYR A 5 49.17 20.24 9.88
N LEU A 6 49.20 20.95 11.01
CA LEU A 6 48.02 21.10 11.87
C LEU A 6 46.93 21.92 11.15
N LEU A 7 47.31 22.99 10.45
CA LEU A 7 46.38 23.85 9.71
C LEU A 7 45.73 23.14 8.52
N ILE A 8 46.47 22.28 7.83
CA ILE A 8 45.97 21.47 6.70
C ILE A 8 45.00 20.38 7.21
N LEU A 9 45.30 19.76 8.36
CA LEU A 9 44.43 18.76 8.97
C LEU A 9 43.10 19.36 9.45
N THR A 10 43.12 20.58 10.00
CA THR A 10 41.90 21.28 10.42
C THR A 10 41.05 21.69 9.22
N LEU A 11 41.67 22.11 8.10
CA LEU A 11 40.97 22.50 6.88
C LEU A 11 40.24 21.31 6.21
N CYS A 12 40.83 20.11 6.25
CA CYS A 12 40.19 18.91 5.73
C CYS A 12 38.96 18.45 6.55
N LEU A 13 38.93 18.74 7.85
CA LEU A 13 37.80 18.37 8.72
C LEU A 13 36.55 19.24 8.50
N VAL A 14 36.70 20.50 8.07
CA VAL A 14 35.55 21.41 7.86
C VAL A 14 34.82 21.14 6.54
N LEU A 15 35.49 20.52 5.56
CA LEU A 15 34.91 20.21 4.24
C LEU A 15 34.14 18.87 4.21
N GLY A 16 34.25 18.05 5.26
CA GLY A 16 33.52 16.78 5.39
C GLY A 16 32.16 16.88 6.09
N ALA A 17 31.79 18.05 6.63
CA ALA A 17 30.58 18.24 7.43
C ALA A 17 29.35 18.64 6.59
N CYS A 18 29.19 18.08 5.39
CA CYS A 18 27.95 18.19 4.63
C CYS A 18 27.20 16.86 4.75
N GLU A 19 26.69 16.60 5.96
CA GLU A 19 25.72 15.53 6.15
C GLU A 19 24.39 16.08 5.61
N LYS A 20 24.04 15.67 4.39
CA LYS A 20 22.68 15.84 3.88
C LYS A 20 21.80 14.91 4.70
N ASP A 21 21.17 15.48 5.72
CA ASP A 21 20.11 14.82 6.46
C ASP A 21 18.87 14.77 5.56
N GLU A 22 18.84 13.79 4.66
CA GLU A 22 17.69 13.46 3.83
C GLU A 22 17.27 12.01 4.15
N MET A 23 16.94 11.76 5.42
CA MET A 23 16.24 10.53 5.84
C MET A 23 14.77 10.79 6.22
N LEU A 24 14.15 11.80 5.63
CA LEU A 24 12.70 11.85 5.53
C LEU A 24 12.28 11.00 4.34
N LEU A 25 12.15 9.69 4.55
CA LEU A 25 11.28 8.87 3.71
C LEU A 25 9.89 9.49 3.82
N GLU A 26 9.49 10.29 2.83
CA GLU A 26 8.13 10.79 2.71
C GLU A 26 7.23 9.58 2.49
N ARG A 27 6.76 9.00 3.61
CA ARG A 27 5.91 7.83 3.62
C ARG A 27 4.52 8.31 3.26
N GLU A 28 4.24 8.39 1.96
CA GLU A 28 2.88 8.57 1.47
C GLU A 28 2.03 7.40 1.99
N VAL A 29 1.15 7.70 2.92
CA VAL A 29 0.29 6.70 3.56
C VAL A 29 -0.76 6.27 2.53
N SER A 30 -1.04 4.96 2.45
CA SER A 30 -2.11 4.47 1.57
C SER A 30 -3.39 5.28 1.81
N PRO A 31 -4.00 5.88 0.76
CA PRO A 31 -5.21 6.67 0.87
C PRO A 31 -6.44 5.83 1.20
N VAL A 32 -6.33 4.50 1.07
CA VAL A 32 -7.43 3.55 1.24
C VAL A 32 -7.00 2.45 2.21
N LEU A 33 -7.87 2.13 3.17
CA LEU A 33 -7.78 0.90 3.96
C LEU A 33 -8.45 -0.23 3.16
N ILE A 34 -7.75 -1.35 3.00
CA ILE A 34 -8.28 -2.53 2.33
C ILE A 34 -8.25 -3.70 3.30
N LEU A 35 -9.40 -4.34 3.47
CA LEU A 35 -9.54 -5.55 4.28
C LEU A 35 -9.83 -6.72 3.35
N PHE A 36 -9.10 -7.82 3.53
CA PHE A 36 -9.25 -9.03 2.73
C PHE A 36 -9.83 -10.15 3.60
N ASN A 37 -10.89 -10.77 3.10
CA ASN A 37 -11.50 -11.96 3.69
C ASN A 37 -11.49 -13.07 2.65
N ASN A 38 -10.88 -14.21 2.98
CA ASN A 38 -10.98 -15.41 2.14
C ASN A 38 -12.39 -16.00 2.32
N GLU A 39 -13.10 -16.17 1.22
CA GLU A 39 -14.44 -16.74 1.19
C GLU A 39 -14.36 -18.24 0.86
N PRO A 40 -15.31 -19.06 1.34
CA PRO A 40 -15.37 -20.47 0.94
C PRO A 40 -15.46 -20.62 -0.59
N ALA A 41 -14.55 -21.40 -1.16
CA ALA A 41 -14.49 -21.68 -2.59
C ALA A 41 -14.46 -23.19 -2.86
N PRO A 42 -14.93 -23.66 -4.03
CA PRO A 42 -14.70 -25.02 -4.51
C PRO A 42 -13.20 -25.39 -4.57
N GLU A 43 -12.91 -26.69 -4.58
CA GLU A 43 -11.54 -27.17 -4.74
C GLU A 43 -10.95 -26.71 -6.08
N GLY A 44 -9.75 -26.11 -6.04
CA GLY A 44 -9.09 -25.58 -7.23
C GLY A 44 -9.48 -24.13 -7.58
N GLU A 45 -10.41 -23.53 -6.83
CA GLU A 45 -10.79 -22.13 -6.96
C GLU A 45 -10.27 -21.30 -5.78
N ILE A 46 -10.20 -19.99 -5.98
CA ILE A 46 -9.98 -19.01 -4.92
C ILE A 46 -11.13 -18.01 -4.91
N SER A 47 -11.57 -17.64 -3.71
CA SER A 47 -12.56 -16.59 -3.51
C SER A 47 -12.08 -15.63 -2.45
N VAL A 48 -12.00 -14.34 -2.79
CA VAL A 48 -11.52 -13.29 -1.90
C VAL A 48 -12.49 -12.13 -1.97
N ARG A 49 -13.02 -11.74 -0.81
CA ARG A 49 -13.72 -10.47 -0.64
C ARG A 49 -12.73 -9.41 -0.19
N ALA A 50 -12.63 -8.34 -0.98
CA ALA A 50 -11.89 -7.14 -0.62
C ALA A 50 -12.87 -6.01 -0.29
N SER A 51 -12.71 -5.39 0.88
CA SER A 51 -13.51 -4.24 1.33
C SER A 51 -12.62 -3.00 1.41
N PHE A 52 -13.07 -1.90 0.82
CA PHE A 52 -12.31 -0.67 0.62
C PHE A 52 -12.95 0.48 1.39
N TYR A 53 -12.15 1.14 2.25
CA TYR A 53 -12.61 2.21 3.11
C TYR A 53 -11.70 3.43 3.04
N GLU A 54 -12.33 4.60 3.12
CA GLU A 54 -11.67 5.82 3.54
C GLU A 54 -11.74 5.92 5.07
N LEU A 55 -10.63 6.30 5.69
CA LEU A 55 -10.56 6.51 7.13
C LEU A 55 -10.74 7.99 7.46
N ASP A 56 -11.86 8.34 8.09
CA ASP A 56 -12.05 9.66 8.67
C ASP A 56 -11.41 9.70 10.06
N LYS A 57 -10.37 10.53 10.18
CA LYS A 57 -9.56 10.69 11.39
C LYS A 57 -9.94 11.94 12.20
N THR A 58 -11.03 12.63 11.85
CA THR A 58 -11.46 13.89 12.50
C THR A 58 -11.57 13.74 14.02
N ASN A 59 -12.00 12.57 14.51
CA ASN A 59 -12.22 12.30 15.92
C ASN A 59 -11.23 11.27 16.51
N ILE A 60 -10.03 11.12 15.94
CA ILE A 60 -9.07 10.07 16.34
C ILE A 60 -8.66 10.12 17.84
N LEU A 61 -8.77 11.30 18.49
CA LEU A 61 -8.45 11.47 19.91
C LEU A 61 -9.67 11.39 20.82
N ASP A 62 -10.87 11.31 20.25
CA ASP A 62 -12.10 11.09 21.00
C ASP A 62 -12.24 9.59 21.29
N GLN A 63 -12.27 9.23 22.58
CA GLN A 63 -12.31 7.83 23.01
C GLN A 63 -13.67 7.16 22.78
N GLU A 64 -14.73 7.94 22.57
CA GLU A 64 -16.07 7.42 22.28
C GLU A 64 -16.29 7.25 20.77
N LEU A 65 -15.75 8.16 19.95
CA LEU A 65 -15.96 8.18 18.50
C LEU A 65 -14.85 7.48 17.69
N GLY A 66 -13.58 7.80 17.96
CA GLY A 66 -12.43 7.20 17.27
C GLY A 66 -12.32 7.51 15.76
N ILE A 67 -11.80 6.54 15.00
CA ILE A 67 -11.65 6.60 13.54
C ILE A 67 -12.88 5.96 12.90
N ASP A 68 -13.52 6.68 11.97
CA ASP A 68 -14.62 6.13 11.17
C ASP A 68 -14.11 5.51 9.87
N SER A 69 -14.75 4.43 9.42
CA SER A 69 -14.42 3.72 8.19
C SER A 69 -15.57 3.87 7.19
N ILE A 70 -15.38 4.73 6.20
CA ILE A 70 -16.40 5.07 5.20
C ILE A 70 -16.21 4.19 3.96
N PRO A 71 -17.20 3.36 3.56
CA PRO A 71 -17.08 2.52 2.38
C PRO A 71 -16.87 3.33 1.10
N LEU A 72 -15.90 2.93 0.29
CA LEU A 72 -15.64 3.57 -1.00
C LEU A 72 -16.45 2.89 -2.09
N THR A 73 -17.59 3.46 -2.45
CA THR A 73 -18.45 2.97 -3.55
C THR A 73 -17.96 3.47 -4.91
N GLY A 74 -18.03 2.63 -5.94
CA GLY A 74 -17.71 3.04 -7.31
C GLY A 74 -16.21 3.21 -7.58
N LEU A 75 -15.34 2.74 -6.69
CA LEU A 75 -13.90 2.82 -6.80
C LEU A 75 -13.38 1.80 -7.83
N PRO A 76 -12.70 2.24 -8.90
CA PRO A 76 -12.10 1.33 -9.88
C PRO A 76 -10.85 0.65 -9.30
N ILE A 77 -10.79 -0.67 -9.41
CA ILE A 77 -9.72 -1.50 -8.88
C ILE A 77 -9.23 -2.44 -9.97
N ARG A 78 -7.91 -2.56 -10.11
CA ARG A 78 -7.27 -3.56 -10.97
C ARG A 78 -6.52 -4.57 -10.12
N VAL A 79 -6.70 -5.85 -10.44
CA VAL A 79 -6.06 -6.96 -9.75
C VAL A 79 -4.97 -7.55 -10.66
N TYR A 80 -3.79 -7.76 -10.09
CA TYR A 80 -2.63 -8.33 -10.78
C TYR A 80 -2.04 -9.51 -10.02
N ILE A 81 -1.27 -10.32 -10.75
CA ILE A 81 -0.23 -11.20 -10.20
C ILE A 81 1.12 -10.79 -10.77
N ASN A 82 2.20 -11.15 -10.06
CA ASN A 82 3.58 -10.96 -10.53
C ASN A 82 3.85 -9.52 -11.03
N THR A 83 3.23 -8.53 -10.39
CA THR A 83 3.35 -7.08 -10.64
C THR A 83 2.82 -6.58 -11.98
N SER A 84 2.81 -7.40 -13.03
CA SER A 84 2.50 -6.99 -14.41
C SER A 84 1.37 -7.77 -15.09
N THR A 85 0.96 -8.93 -14.57
CA THR A 85 -0.05 -9.77 -15.23
C THR A 85 -1.45 -9.42 -14.69
N PRO A 86 -2.32 -8.76 -15.48
CA PRO A 86 -3.65 -8.38 -15.00
C PRO A 86 -4.58 -9.60 -14.95
N LEU A 87 -5.30 -9.75 -13.85
CA LEU A 87 -6.39 -10.71 -13.71
C LEU A 87 -7.76 -10.10 -14.00
N GLY A 88 -7.91 -8.79 -13.82
CA GLY A 88 -9.15 -8.10 -14.16
C GLY A 88 -9.24 -6.67 -13.62
N GLU A 89 -10.28 -5.99 -14.08
CA GLU A 89 -10.72 -4.68 -13.59
C GLU A 89 -12.10 -4.83 -12.95
N PHE A 90 -12.28 -4.21 -11.79
CA PHE A 90 -13.45 -4.31 -10.95
C PHE A 90 -13.83 -2.92 -10.45
N THR A 91 -15.08 -2.78 -10.02
CA THR A 91 -15.56 -1.56 -9.38
C THR A 91 -16.23 -1.94 -8.08
N THR A 92 -15.93 -1.22 -7.00
CA THR A 92 -16.54 -1.51 -5.70
C THR A 92 -18.05 -1.25 -5.71
N ASP A 93 -18.80 -2.10 -5.02
CA ASP A 93 -20.23 -1.99 -4.85
C ASP A 93 -20.64 -0.91 -3.82
N THR A 94 -21.93 -0.84 -3.49
CA THR A 94 -22.49 0.12 -2.52
C THR A 94 -22.01 -0.09 -1.09
N GLN A 95 -21.37 -1.22 -0.80
CA GLN A 95 -20.73 -1.53 0.48
C GLN A 95 -19.22 -1.34 0.42
N GLY A 96 -18.69 -0.82 -0.69
CA GLY A 96 -17.27 -0.65 -0.93
C GLY A 96 -16.55 -1.99 -1.11
N GLN A 97 -17.22 -3.01 -1.65
CA GLN A 97 -16.68 -4.37 -1.74
C GLN A 97 -16.48 -4.83 -3.18
N ILE A 98 -15.51 -5.73 -3.35
CA ILE A 98 -15.33 -6.56 -4.54
C ILE A 98 -15.23 -8.01 -4.09
N LEU A 99 -15.97 -8.90 -4.77
CA LEU A 99 -15.78 -10.34 -4.67
C LEU A 99 -14.98 -10.81 -5.88
N PHE A 100 -13.74 -11.23 -5.64
CA PHE A 100 -12.85 -11.79 -6.66
C PHE A 100 -12.91 -13.31 -6.60
N ASN A 101 -13.25 -13.93 -7.75
CA ASN A 101 -13.26 -15.37 -7.92
C ASN A 101 -12.39 -15.73 -9.12
N ALA A 102 -11.53 -16.73 -8.98
CA ALA A 102 -10.70 -17.23 -10.06
C ALA A 102 -10.29 -18.69 -9.83
N ASP A 103 -10.03 -19.44 -10.90
CA ASP A 103 -9.36 -20.73 -10.79
C ASP A 103 -7.91 -20.53 -10.35
N ARG A 104 -7.40 -21.40 -9.47
CA ARG A 104 -6.01 -21.38 -8.99
C ARG A 104 -5.01 -21.49 -10.15
N SER A 105 -5.39 -22.14 -11.25
CA SER A 105 -4.58 -22.26 -12.46
C SER A 105 -4.32 -20.91 -13.14
N THR A 106 -5.23 -19.95 -13.03
CA THR A 106 -5.07 -18.58 -13.60
C THR A 106 -3.98 -17.78 -12.88
N LEU A 107 -3.58 -18.20 -11.69
CA LEU A 107 -2.57 -17.53 -10.90
C LEU A 107 -1.14 -17.87 -11.35
N GLU A 108 -0.95 -18.82 -12.27
CA GLU A 108 0.37 -19.21 -12.80
C GLU A 108 1.40 -19.55 -11.69
N GLY A 109 0.92 -20.10 -10.56
CA GLY A 109 1.75 -20.42 -9.40
C GLY A 109 2.03 -19.23 -8.46
N ALA A 110 1.51 -18.03 -8.75
CA ALA A 110 1.55 -16.90 -7.85
C ALA A 110 0.75 -17.19 -6.57
N ASN A 111 1.30 -16.74 -5.44
CA ASN A 111 0.70 -16.86 -4.12
C ASN A 111 0.22 -15.51 -3.56
N ARG A 112 0.19 -14.47 -4.39
CA ARG A 112 -0.19 -13.11 -4.00
C ARG A 112 -1.01 -12.44 -5.09
N LEU A 113 -2.06 -11.74 -4.66
CA LEU A 113 -2.78 -10.78 -5.48
C LEU A 113 -2.28 -9.37 -5.18
N GLU A 114 -2.23 -8.53 -6.19
CA GLU A 114 -1.93 -7.11 -6.07
C GLU A 114 -3.15 -6.30 -6.48
N TRP A 115 -3.72 -5.58 -5.51
CA TRP A 115 -4.92 -4.78 -5.67
C TRP A 115 -4.51 -3.32 -5.82
N THR A 116 -4.85 -2.72 -6.96
CA THR A 116 -4.40 -1.37 -7.31
C THR A 116 -5.57 -0.47 -7.62
N GLY A 117 -5.42 0.81 -7.33
CA GLY A 117 -6.43 1.83 -7.62
C GLY A 117 -5.87 3.23 -7.39
N GLU A 118 -6.75 4.21 -7.51
CA GLU A 118 -6.45 5.60 -7.19
C GLU A 118 -7.62 6.17 -6.41
N HIS A 119 -7.34 6.87 -5.31
CA HIS A 119 -8.35 7.58 -4.55
C HIS A 119 -7.84 8.99 -4.23
N LYS A 120 -8.65 10.01 -4.53
CA LYS A 120 -8.31 11.42 -4.33
C LYS A 120 -6.97 11.83 -4.96
N GLY A 121 -6.63 11.27 -6.13
CA GLY A 121 -5.39 11.58 -6.86
C GLY A 121 -4.15 10.85 -6.36
N VAL A 122 -4.28 9.98 -5.35
CA VAL A 122 -3.18 9.17 -4.82
C VAL A 122 -3.37 7.72 -5.26
N ALA A 123 -2.39 7.21 -6.01
CA ALA A 123 -2.37 5.82 -6.44
C ALA A 123 -1.97 4.89 -5.29
N PHE A 124 -2.55 3.70 -5.24
CA PHE A 124 -2.20 2.68 -4.26
C PHE A 124 -2.03 1.31 -4.88
N ARG A 125 -1.25 0.47 -4.20
CA ARG A 125 -1.07 -0.95 -4.49
C ARG A 125 -0.95 -1.72 -3.18
N GLN A 126 -1.89 -2.63 -2.94
CA GLN A 126 -1.90 -3.46 -1.74
C GLN A 126 -1.72 -4.92 -2.11
N LEU A 127 -0.82 -5.59 -1.40
CA LEU A 127 -0.53 -7.01 -1.59
C LEU A 127 -1.39 -7.84 -0.62
N GLN A 128 -2.00 -8.89 -1.15
CA GLN A 128 -2.72 -9.89 -0.38
C GLN A 128 -2.08 -11.25 -0.66
N THR A 129 -1.68 -11.97 0.40
CA THR A 129 -1.28 -13.37 0.27
C THR A 129 -2.51 -14.26 0.15
N ILE A 130 -2.44 -15.21 -0.78
CA ILE A 130 -3.47 -16.21 -1.01
C ILE A 130 -3.00 -17.49 -0.32
N GLU A 131 -3.76 -17.97 0.65
CA GLU A 131 -3.49 -19.25 1.31
C GLU A 131 -3.96 -20.44 0.46
#